data_AF-A0A9X3BR07-F1
#
_entry.id   AF-A0A9X3BR07-F1
#
_cell.length_a   1.000
_cell.length_b   1.000
_cell.length_c   1.000
_cell.angle_alpha   90.00
_cell.angle_beta   90.00
_cell.angle_gamma   90.00
#
_symmetry.space_group_name_H-M   'P 1'
#
loop_
_entity.id
_entity.type
_entity.pdbx_description
1 polymer ?
#
loop_
_entity_poly.entity_id
_entity_poly.type
_entity_poly.pdbx_seq_one_letter_code
_entity_poly.pdbx_strand_id
1 'polypeptide(L)' 'MDDAVFDRAVGVLHRVKDGGEDIDDFVLREYILDGWLQGYVPLGVQASDSMLTTWRLAQLAQDHYQRLP' A
#
# COMPACT_ATOMS: atom_id res chain seq x y z
N MET A 1 -12.27 14.63 10.49
CA MET A 1 -11.96 13.33 9.87
C MET A 1 -13.31 12.70 9.60
N ASP A 2 -13.55 12.23 8.37
CA ASP A 2 -14.81 11.60 7.98
C ASP A 2 -14.96 10.25 8.70
N ASP A 3 -16.12 10.00 9.29
CA ASP A 3 -16.42 8.77 10.03
C ASP A 3 -16.24 7.53 9.12
N ALA A 4 -16.52 7.65 7.82
CA ALA A 4 -16.31 6.57 6.86
C ALA A 4 -14.82 6.22 6.66
N VAL A 5 -13.93 7.21 6.79
CA VAL A 5 -12.47 6.99 6.72
C VAL A 5 -11.98 6.28 7.98
N PHE A 6 -12.54 6.63 9.14
CA PHE A 6 -12.21 6.00 10.41
C PHE A 6 -12.66 4.53 10.47
N ASP A 7 -13.91 4.24 10.09
CA ASP A 7 -14.44 2.87 10.07
C ASP A 7 -13.68 1.97 9.08
N ARG A 8 -13.29 2.52 7.91
CA ARG A 8 -12.44 1.81 6.97
C ARG A 8 -11.08 1.47 7.58
N ALA A 9 -10.47 2.40 8.30
CA ALA A 9 -9.18 2.18 8.96
C ALA A 9 -9.29 1.10 10.05
N VAL A 10 -10.35 1.13 10.87
CA VAL A 10 -10.61 0.10 11.89
C VAL A 10 -10.83 -1.28 11.24
N GLY A 11 -11.59 -1.34 10.14
CA GLY A 11 -11.82 -2.60 9.42
C GLY A 11 -10.56 -3.20 8.78
N VAL A 12 -9.62 -2.35 8.36
CA VAL A 12 -8.29 -2.80 7.90
C VAL A 12 -7.47 -3.36 9.07
N LEU A 13 -7.43 -2.64 10.19
CA LEU A 13 -6.70 -3.07 11.39
C LEU A 13 -7.23 -4.39 11.95
N HIS A 14 -8.54 -4.60 11.95
CA HIS A 14 -9.14 -5.88 12.35
C HIS A 14 -8.75 -7.01 11.40
N ARG A 15 -8.72 -6.78 10.09
CA ARG A 15 -8.28 -7.80 9.12
C ARG A 15 -6.81 -8.21 9.33
N VAL A 16 -5.94 -7.25 9.61
CA VAL A 16 -4.52 -7.52 9.92
C VAL A 16 -4.40 -8.32 11.23
N LYS A 17 -5.09 -7.87 12.28
CA LYS A 17 -5.09 -8.51 13.60
C LYS A 17 -5.63 -9.93 13.57
N ASP A 18 -6.73 -10.17 12.85
CA ASP A 18 -7.40 -11.47 12.81
C ASP A 18 -6.71 -12.45 11.84
N GLY A 19 -6.00 -11.93 10.83
CA GLY A 19 -5.22 -12.73 9.88
C GLY A 19 -3.85 -13.18 10.40
N GLY A 20 -3.34 -12.56 11.48
CA GLY A 20 -1.99 -12.84 12.00
C GLY A 20 -0.85 -12.36 11.09
N GLU A 21 -1.17 -11.55 10.09
CA GLU A 21 -0.22 -10.94 9.17
C GLU A 21 0.51 -9.77 9.85
N ASP A 22 1.81 -9.62 9.58
CA ASP A 22 2.55 -8.45 10.04
C ASP A 22 2.02 -7.18 9.34
N ILE A 23 1.87 -6.09 10.09
CA ILE A 23 1.30 -4.86 9.56
C ILE A 23 2.18 -4.25 8.47
N ASP A 24 3.51 -4.41 8.55
CA ASP A 24 4.45 -3.90 7.56
C ASP A 24 4.31 -4.69 6.25
N ASP A 25 4.14 -6.01 6.33
CA ASP A 25 3.90 -6.87 5.17
C ASP A 25 2.57 -6.56 4.50
N PHE A 26 1.52 -6.34 5.28
CA PHE A 26 0.21 -5.91 4.78
C PHE A 26 0.33 -4.59 4.02
N VAL A 27 0.93 -3.58 4.64
CA VAL A 27 1.09 -2.25 4.03
C VAL A 27 1.93 -2.33 2.77
N LEU A 28 3.02 -3.09 2.77
CA LEU A 28 3.86 -3.31 1.60
C LEU A 28 3.06 -3.90 0.43
N ARG A 29 2.25 -4.93 0.70
CA ARG A 29 1.39 -5.55 -0.33
C ARG A 29 0.37 -4.57 -0.89
N GLU A 30 -0.31 -3.80 -0.04
CA GLU A 30 -1.30 -2.81 -0.50
C GLU A 30 -0.65 -1.76 -1.41
N TYR A 31 0.56 -1.29 -1.10
CA TYR A 31 1.29 -0.36 -1.96
C TYR A 31 1.69 -0.96 -3.31
N ILE A 32 2.08 -2.24 -3.35
CA ILE A 32 2.38 -2.94 -4.60
C ILE A 32 1.10 -3.07 -5.45
N LEU A 33 -0.01 -3.46 -4.83
CA LEU A 33 -1.30 -3.59 -5.51
C LEU A 33 -1.78 -2.26 -6.08
N ASP A 34 -1.75 -1.18 -5.29
CA ASP A 34 -2.12 0.16 -5.79
C ASP A 34 -1.18 0.58 -6.93
N GLY A 35 0.13 0.37 -6.78
CA GLY A 35 1.12 0.67 -7.81
C GLY A 35 0.90 -0.07 -9.12
N TRP A 36 0.43 -1.31 -9.08
CA TRP A 36 0.05 -2.06 -10.27
C TRP A 36 -1.23 -1.52 -10.91
N LEU A 37 -2.24 -1.22 -10.10
CA LEU A 37 -3.53 -0.72 -10.59
C LEU A 37 -3.40 0.66 -11.23
N GLN A 38 -2.58 1.54 -10.66
CA GLN A 38 -2.33 2.90 -11.15
C GLN A 38 -1.19 2.98 -12.17
N GLY A 39 -0.39 1.92 -12.33
CA GLY A 39 0.67 1.83 -13.32
C GLY A 39 1.99 2.52 -12.96
N TYR A 40 2.23 2.84 -11.67
CA TYR A 40 3.52 3.39 -11.20
C TYR A 40 4.48 2.33 -10.64
N VAL A 41 4.05 1.07 -10.53
CA VAL A 41 4.90 -0.09 -10.19
C VAL A 41 4.80 -1.15 -11.30
N PRO A 42 5.91 -1.74 -11.77
CA PRO A 42 5.87 -2.83 -12.75
C PRO A 42 5.22 -4.12 -12.21
N LEU A 43 4.43 -4.82 -13.03
CA LEU A 43 3.76 -6.08 -12.68
C LEU A 43 4.71 -7.24 -12.30
N GLY A 44 6.00 -7.15 -12.68
CA GLY A 44 7.01 -8.15 -12.35
C GLY A 44 7.65 -7.98 -10.96
N VAL A 45 7.24 -6.95 -10.22
CA VAL A 45 7.74 -6.67 -8.88
C VAL A 45 7.33 -7.78 -7.90
N GLN A 46 8.28 -8.24 -7.09
CA GLN A 46 8.00 -9.19 -6.02
C GLN A 46 8.12 -8.48 -4.67
N ALA A 47 7.24 -8.81 -3.73
CA ALA A 47 7.31 -8.28 -2.37
C ALA A 47 8.62 -8.64 -1.63
N SER A 48 9.31 -9.69 -2.08
CA SER A 48 10.63 -10.08 -1.57
C SER A 48 11.80 -9.23 -2.10
N ASP A 49 11.55 -8.27 -3.00
CA ASP A 49 12.59 -7.36 -3.49
C ASP A 49 12.98 -6.36 -2.39
N SER A 50 14.20 -6.49 -1.89
CA SER A 50 14.74 -5.61 -0.83
C SER A 50 14.83 -4.13 -1.21
N MET A 51 14.77 -3.79 -2.50
CA MET A 51 14.76 -2.39 -2.96
C MET A 51 13.37 -1.76 -2.87
N LEU A 52 12.33 -2.57 -2.70
CA LEU A 52 10.94 -2.15 -2.57
C LEU A 52 10.50 -2.13 -1.13
N THR A 53 11.01 -1.14 -0.40
CA THR A 53 10.49 -0.81 0.92
C THR A 53 9.19 -0.02 0.79
N THR A 54 8.35 -0.07 1.82
CA THR A 54 7.15 0.76 1.94
C THR A 54 7.46 2.25 1.69
N TRP A 55 8.61 2.72 2.16
CA TRP A 55 9.07 4.09 1.92
C TRP A 55 9.32 4.37 0.44
N ARG A 56 9.96 3.46 -0.29
CA ARG A 56 10.22 3.64 -1.73
C ARG A 56 8.92 3.65 -2.53
N LEU A 57 7.97 2.79 -2.17
CA LEU A 57 6.66 2.74 -2.80
C LEU A 57 5.83 4.00 -2.53
N ALA A 58 5.90 4.56 -1.32
CA ALA A 58 5.26 5.83 -0.99
C ALA A 58 5.81 6.98 -1.85
N GLN A 59 7.12 7.01 -2.12
CA GLN A 59 7.70 8.00 -3.04
C GLN A 59 7.15 7.85 -4.46
N LEU A 60 7.09 6.63 -4.99
CA LEU A 60 6.57 6.37 -6.33
C LEU A 60 5.09 6.76 -6.45
N ALA A 61 4.30 6.43 -5.44
CA ALA A 61 2.89 6.83 -5.35
C ALA A 61 2.76 8.36 -5.32
N GLN A 62 3.53 9.04 -4.46
CA GLN A 62 3.50 10.49 -4.37
C GLN A 62 3.90 11.15 -5.69
N ASP A 63 4.99 10.72 -6.32
CA ASP A 63 5.41 11.23 -7.63
C ASP A 63 4.34 11.00 -8.70
N HIS A 64 3.63 9.87 -8.67
CA HIS A 64 2.55 9.56 -9.60
C HIS A 64 1.35 10.49 -9.37
N TYR A 65 0.81 10.53 -8.15
CA TYR A 65 -0.38 11.31 -7.83
C TYR A 65 -0.16 12.82 -7.95
N GLN A 66 1.06 13.31 -7.73
CA GLN A 66 1.41 14.72 -7.99
C GLN A 66 1.45 15.09 -9.48
N ARG A 67 1.64 14.10 -10.37
CA ARG A 67 1.65 14.29 -11.83
C ARG A 67 0.27 14.16 -12.45
N LEU A 68 -0.73 13.69 -11.71
CA LEU A 68 -2.11 13.65 -12.18
C LEU A 68 -2.68 15.08 -12.23
N PRO A 69 -3.41 15.43 -13.31
CA PRO A 69 -3.97 16.77 -13.52
C PRO A 69 -5.13 17.10 -12.58
#